data_AF-X0PB86-F1
#
_entry.id   AF-X0PB86-F1
#
_cell.length_a   1.000
_cell.length_b   1.000
_cell.length_c   1.000
_cell.angle_alpha   90.00
_cell.angle_beta   90.00
_cell.angle_gamma   90.00
#
_symmetry.space_group_name_H-M   'P 1'
#
loop_
_entity.id
_entity.type
_entity.pdbx_description
1 polymer ?
#
loop_
_entity_poly.entity_id
_entity_poly.type
_entity_poly.pdbx_seq_one_letter_code
_entity_poly.pdbx_strand_id
1 'polypeptide(L)'
;MSQYIHVIYTAVILFPLLAILITLPILLVNYHRYGALPKWHIFLLYTFVFYLMCAYFLTILPLPSQSFVDHLKTPTYNLVPFTFVFDFVKYNPFSLLHPATWVAALKAPTVIQPLFNIFLTIPFGFYLHYYFQRSWKQTLVMSFCLSLFFEVTQYTGLYGIYSRSYRLFDVDDLILNTAGGMLGYWLTGGLAKILPTKERVQAHALSHSHSISAIRRLTALIIDLILISLLDLIISLMTNRHDWVITIIAWFILIIIPEVFFQRSIGMQLVNIRVVDKFGHRAKWYRVIWRNVLAYGVIGGIFFTNLVLLQLSGTVPESQLTMIWWGILITTLLLLLVFVDLLIDSFASRHRLFFERLSGTDTKAKTDHLFNR
;
A
#
# COMPACT_ATOMS: atom_id res chain seq x y z
N MET A 1 14.43 -22.76 -15.33
CA MET A 1 14.35 -21.28 -15.29
C MET A 1 12.93 -20.73 -15.50
N SER A 2 12.10 -21.26 -16.42
CA SER A 2 10.73 -20.75 -16.64
C SER A 2 9.81 -20.84 -15.41
N GLN A 3 10.01 -21.87 -14.57
CA GLN A 3 9.18 -22.09 -13.38
C GLN A 3 9.37 -21.02 -12.30
N TYR A 4 10.60 -20.55 -12.06
CA TYR A 4 10.89 -19.43 -11.14
C TYR A 4 10.34 -18.10 -11.67
N ILE A 5 10.39 -17.90 -12.99
CA ILE A 5 9.86 -16.71 -13.65
C ILE A 5 8.34 -16.63 -13.49
N HIS A 6 7.62 -17.75 -13.63
CA HIS A 6 6.18 -17.78 -13.41
C HIS A 6 5.80 -17.42 -11.96
N VAL A 7 6.56 -17.92 -10.98
CA VAL A 7 6.38 -17.56 -9.56
C VAL A 7 6.57 -16.06 -9.33
N ILE A 8 7.59 -15.47 -9.94
CA ILE A 8 7.84 -14.03 -9.86
C ILE A 8 6.69 -13.25 -10.50
N TYR A 9 6.18 -13.65 -11.66
CA TYR A 9 5.03 -12.99 -12.30
C TYR A 9 3.76 -13.07 -11.46
N THR A 10 3.43 -14.25 -10.92
CA THR A 10 2.27 -14.41 -10.05
C THR A 10 2.39 -13.52 -8.80
N ALA A 11 3.59 -13.46 -8.20
CA ALA A 11 3.87 -12.58 -7.08
C ALA A 11 3.66 -11.10 -7.44
N VAL A 12 4.23 -10.64 -8.55
CA VAL A 12 4.14 -9.24 -8.99
C VAL A 12 2.71 -8.80 -9.30
N ILE A 13 1.88 -9.68 -9.86
CA ILE A 13 0.49 -9.38 -10.22
C ILE A 13 -0.42 -9.36 -8.97
N LEU A 14 -0.30 -10.36 -8.08
CA LEU A 14 -1.13 -10.43 -6.87
C LEU A 14 -0.70 -9.44 -5.79
N PHE A 15 0.57 -9.02 -5.81
CA PHE A 15 1.17 -8.19 -4.77
C PHE A 15 0.45 -6.87 -4.52
N PRO A 16 0.17 -6.00 -5.51
CA PRO A 16 -0.48 -4.71 -5.24
C PRO A 16 -1.83 -4.88 -4.54
N LEU A 17 -2.60 -5.90 -4.93
CA LEU A 17 -3.93 -6.15 -4.39
C LEU A 17 -3.88 -6.62 -2.93
N LEU A 18 -3.04 -7.62 -2.65
CA LEU A 18 -2.87 -8.17 -1.30
C LEU A 18 -2.14 -7.19 -0.37
N ALA A 19 -1.17 -6.45 -0.88
CA ALA A 19 -0.47 -5.42 -0.13
C ALA A 19 -1.44 -4.33 0.32
N ILE A 20 -2.31 -3.83 -0.56
CA ILE A 20 -3.35 -2.86 -0.17
C ILE A 20 -4.30 -3.48 0.86
N LEU A 21 -4.79 -4.70 0.63
CA LEU A 21 -5.73 -5.37 1.54
C LEU A 21 -5.17 -5.54 2.95
N ILE A 22 -3.87 -5.87 3.08
CA ILE A 22 -3.20 -6.08 4.38
C ILE A 22 -2.74 -4.76 5.00
N THR A 23 -2.15 -3.86 4.21
CA THR A 23 -1.58 -2.60 4.73
C THR A 23 -2.65 -1.59 5.08
N LEU A 24 -3.76 -1.51 4.33
CA LEU A 24 -4.80 -0.50 4.54
C LEU A 24 -5.43 -0.57 5.95
N PRO A 25 -5.86 -1.73 6.48
CA PRO A 25 -6.39 -1.81 7.84
C PRO A 25 -5.37 -1.39 8.90
N ILE A 26 -4.11 -1.80 8.74
CA ILE A 26 -3.02 -1.45 9.67
C ILE A 26 -2.74 0.05 9.63
N LEU A 27 -2.78 0.67 8.44
CA LEU A 27 -2.64 2.12 8.26
C LEU A 27 -3.83 2.85 8.89
N LEU A 28 -5.07 2.38 8.70
CA LEU A 28 -6.27 2.97 9.31
C LEU A 28 -6.20 2.92 10.83
N VAL A 29 -5.85 1.77 11.42
CA VAL A 29 -5.71 1.63 12.89
C VAL A 29 -4.59 2.54 13.41
N ASN A 30 -3.43 2.60 12.74
CA ASN A 30 -2.34 3.48 13.14
C ASN A 30 -2.73 4.96 13.00
N TYR A 31 -3.48 5.33 11.96
CA TYR A 31 -3.99 6.67 11.79
C TYR A 31 -4.97 7.05 12.90
N HIS A 32 -5.93 6.18 13.22
CA HIS A 32 -6.88 6.42 14.30
C HIS A 32 -6.21 6.53 15.68
N ARG A 33 -5.18 5.73 15.94
CA ARG A 33 -4.48 5.73 17.23
C ARG A 33 -3.52 6.91 17.38
N TYR A 34 -2.85 7.35 16.32
CA TYR A 34 -1.74 8.31 16.41
C TYR A 34 -1.97 9.64 15.68
N GLY A 35 -3.08 9.80 14.94
CA GLY A 35 -3.48 11.04 14.28
C GLY A 35 -2.68 11.44 13.03
N ALA A 36 -1.51 10.81 12.80
CA ALA A 36 -0.69 11.04 11.62
C ALA A 36 0.02 9.74 11.18
N LEU A 37 0.18 9.56 9.87
CA LEU A 37 0.93 8.45 9.28
C LEU A 37 2.23 8.98 8.64
N PRO A 38 3.38 8.78 9.29
CA PRO A 38 4.65 9.18 8.69
C PRO A 38 4.93 8.36 7.43
N LYS A 39 5.39 9.01 6.35
CA LYS A 39 5.74 8.34 5.07
C LYS A 39 6.67 7.14 5.26
N TRP A 40 7.62 7.28 6.17
CA TRP A 40 8.57 6.23 6.51
C TRP A 40 7.91 4.98 7.14
N HIS A 41 6.87 5.18 7.95
CA HIS A 41 6.09 4.08 8.53
C HIS A 41 5.32 3.31 7.46
N ILE A 42 4.76 4.03 6.48
CA ILE A 42 4.05 3.44 5.33
C ILE A 42 5.02 2.63 4.48
N PHE A 43 6.18 3.22 4.16
CA PHE A 43 7.23 2.55 3.39
C PHE A 43 7.65 1.23 4.06
N LEU A 44 8.02 1.27 5.34
CA LEU A 44 8.46 0.08 6.08
C LEU A 44 7.38 -1.00 6.17
N LEU A 45 6.12 -0.61 6.39
CA LEU A 45 5.02 -1.58 6.46
C LEU A 45 4.79 -2.23 5.09
N TYR A 46 4.80 -1.44 4.03
CA TYR A 46 4.61 -1.93 2.66
C TYR A 46 5.73 -2.89 2.25
N THR A 47 6.99 -2.52 2.49
CA THR A 47 8.13 -3.39 2.19
C THR A 47 8.20 -4.61 3.09
N PHE A 48 7.72 -4.54 4.34
CA PHE A 48 7.60 -5.70 5.22
C PHE A 48 6.56 -6.72 4.71
N VAL A 49 5.37 -6.26 4.32
CA VAL A 49 4.33 -7.12 3.75
C VAL A 49 4.78 -7.74 2.43
N PHE A 50 5.39 -6.94 1.55
CA PHE A 50 6.00 -7.43 0.30
C PHE A 50 7.01 -8.54 0.56
N TYR A 51 7.93 -8.30 1.49
CA TYR A 51 8.93 -9.26 1.89
C TYR A 51 8.31 -10.58 2.37
N LEU A 52 7.33 -10.53 3.29
CA LEU A 52 6.68 -11.74 3.80
C LEU A 52 5.98 -12.54 2.70
N MET A 53 5.36 -11.85 1.74
CA MET A 53 4.77 -12.50 0.57
C MET A 53 5.82 -13.18 -0.30
N CYS A 54 6.93 -12.48 -0.61
CA CYS A 54 8.04 -13.06 -1.36
C CYS A 54 8.63 -14.28 -0.63
N ALA A 55 8.82 -14.20 0.68
CA ALA A 55 9.33 -15.30 1.48
C ALA A 55 8.38 -16.50 1.45
N TYR A 56 7.07 -16.28 1.58
CA TYR A 56 6.06 -17.32 1.45
C TYR A 56 6.05 -17.95 0.05
N PHE A 57 6.10 -17.15 -1.01
CA PHE A 57 6.10 -17.70 -2.37
C PHE A 57 7.38 -18.45 -2.72
N LEU A 58 8.55 -17.97 -2.29
CA LEU A 58 9.82 -18.68 -2.49
C LEU A 58 9.87 -20.00 -1.72
N THR A 59 9.25 -20.06 -0.54
CA THR A 59 9.20 -21.28 0.29
C THR A 59 8.12 -22.26 -0.15
N ILE A 60 7.01 -21.82 -0.73
CA ILE A 60 5.90 -22.72 -1.08
C ILE A 60 5.94 -23.15 -2.55
N LEU A 61 6.35 -22.26 -3.45
CA LEU A 61 6.30 -22.49 -4.88
C LEU A 61 7.62 -23.08 -5.42
N PRO A 62 7.59 -23.77 -6.58
CA PRO A 62 6.40 -24.13 -7.35
C PRO A 62 5.64 -25.33 -6.76
N LEU A 63 4.33 -25.34 -6.99
CA LEU A 63 3.46 -26.44 -6.59
C LEU A 63 3.57 -27.63 -7.57
N PRO A 64 3.84 -28.86 -7.09
CA PRO A 64 3.81 -30.05 -7.92
C PRO A 64 2.36 -30.47 -8.27
N SER A 65 2.19 -31.32 -9.29
CA SER A 65 0.88 -31.91 -9.56
C SER A 65 0.47 -32.87 -8.43
N GLN A 66 -0.84 -32.99 -8.18
CA GLN A 66 -1.37 -33.88 -7.15
C GLN A 66 -0.96 -35.34 -7.42
N SER A 67 -1.05 -35.77 -8.69
CA SER A 67 -0.60 -37.10 -9.13
C SER A 67 0.88 -37.36 -8.83
N PHE A 68 1.76 -36.37 -8.95
CA PHE A 68 3.17 -36.54 -8.60
C PHE A 68 3.33 -36.78 -7.10
N VAL A 69 2.61 -36.01 -6.29
CA VAL A 69 2.68 -36.11 -4.83
C VAL A 69 2.13 -37.44 -4.33
N ASP A 70 1.06 -37.97 -4.93
CA ASP A 70 0.47 -39.26 -4.55
C ASP A 70 1.45 -40.44 -4.73
N HIS A 71 2.40 -40.33 -5.66
CA HIS A 71 3.37 -41.39 -5.95
C HIS A 71 4.71 -41.23 -5.21
N LEU A 72 4.90 -40.16 -4.43
CA LEU A 72 6.15 -39.93 -3.70
C LEU A 72 6.34 -40.94 -2.56
N LYS A 73 7.53 -41.54 -2.51
CA LYS A 73 7.96 -42.49 -1.47
C LYS A 73 9.08 -41.95 -0.57
N THR A 74 9.47 -40.69 -0.75
CA THR A 74 10.57 -40.05 -0.01
C THR A 74 10.21 -39.86 1.47
N PRO A 75 11.19 -39.78 2.37
CA PRO A 75 10.95 -39.40 3.76
C PRO A 75 10.17 -38.08 3.87
N THR A 76 9.35 -37.96 4.92
CA THR A 76 8.53 -36.76 5.15
C THR A 76 9.15 -35.78 6.13
N TYR A 77 10.14 -36.21 6.92
CA TYR A 77 10.85 -35.36 7.88
C TYR A 77 12.33 -35.75 8.05
N ASN A 78 13.15 -34.76 8.40
CA ASN A 78 14.48 -34.88 8.95
C ASN A 78 14.51 -34.16 10.31
N LEU A 79 14.84 -34.90 11.37
CA LEU A 79 14.95 -34.36 12.74
C LEU A 79 16.39 -34.37 13.26
N VAL A 80 17.36 -34.77 12.44
CA VAL A 80 18.77 -34.79 12.82
C VAL A 80 19.36 -33.40 12.58
N PRO A 81 19.76 -32.67 13.64
CA PRO A 81 20.31 -31.34 13.47
C PRO A 81 21.72 -31.40 12.87
N PHE A 82 22.08 -30.36 12.13
CA PHE A 82 23.33 -30.15 11.43
C PHE A 82 23.63 -31.17 10.32
N THR A 83 22.59 -31.76 9.73
CA THR A 83 22.70 -32.63 8.55
C THR A 83 23.37 -31.90 7.38
N PHE A 84 23.06 -30.61 7.19
CA PHE A 84 23.70 -29.80 6.15
C PHE A 84 25.23 -29.76 6.24
N VAL A 85 25.81 -29.88 7.43
CA VAL A 85 27.27 -29.91 7.64
C VAL A 85 27.84 -31.25 7.16
N PHE A 86 27.19 -32.35 7.50
CA PHE A 86 27.60 -33.67 7.04
C PHE A 86 27.47 -33.79 5.52
N ASP A 87 26.41 -33.24 4.95
CA ASP A 87 26.20 -33.20 3.51
C ASP A 87 27.24 -32.33 2.79
N PHE A 88 27.65 -31.22 3.40
CA PHE A 88 28.78 -30.43 2.90
C PHE A 88 30.06 -31.28 2.85
N VAL A 89 30.43 -31.95 3.95
CA VAL A 89 31.66 -32.76 3.99
C VAL A 89 31.59 -33.95 3.01
N LYS A 90 30.42 -34.57 2.86
CA LYS A 90 30.26 -35.79 2.08
C LYS A 90 30.10 -35.56 0.58
N TYR A 91 29.40 -34.50 0.18
CA TYR A 91 28.98 -34.29 -1.21
C TYR A 91 29.52 -33.01 -1.85
N ASN A 92 30.15 -32.10 -1.09
CA ASN A 92 30.72 -30.89 -1.67
C ASN A 92 32.09 -31.19 -2.31
N PRO A 93 32.40 -30.66 -3.51
CA PRO A 93 33.70 -30.86 -4.17
C PRO A 93 34.86 -30.08 -3.52
N PHE A 94 34.64 -29.41 -2.38
CA PHE A 94 35.62 -28.55 -1.74
C PHE A 94 36.91 -29.31 -1.36
N SER A 95 38.05 -28.82 -1.86
CA SER A 95 39.37 -29.26 -1.45
C SER A 95 40.25 -28.05 -1.14
N LEU A 96 40.72 -27.95 0.11
CA LEU A 96 41.62 -26.87 0.56
C LEU A 96 42.90 -26.80 -0.31
N LEU A 97 43.44 -27.96 -0.70
CA LEU A 97 44.68 -28.09 -1.48
C LEU A 97 44.51 -27.76 -2.97
N HIS A 98 43.27 -27.61 -3.46
CA HIS A 98 42.98 -27.41 -4.88
C HIS A 98 42.07 -26.19 -5.07
N PRO A 99 42.63 -24.97 -5.15
CA PRO A 99 41.85 -23.72 -5.24
C PRO A 99 40.83 -23.68 -6.39
N ALA A 100 41.09 -24.41 -7.48
CA ALA A 100 40.15 -24.55 -8.59
C ALA A 100 38.78 -25.11 -8.18
N THR A 101 38.71 -25.85 -7.06
CA THR A 101 37.47 -26.42 -6.53
C THR A 101 36.60 -25.42 -5.76
N TRP A 102 37.16 -24.29 -5.30
CA TRP A 102 36.47 -23.39 -4.36
C TRP A 102 35.25 -22.72 -4.96
N VAL A 103 35.33 -22.28 -6.21
CA VAL A 103 34.18 -21.65 -6.89
C VAL A 103 33.07 -22.67 -7.12
N ALA A 104 33.42 -23.91 -7.48
CA ALA A 104 32.45 -24.99 -7.64
C ALA A 104 31.81 -25.37 -6.29
N ALA A 105 32.62 -25.41 -5.23
CA ALA A 105 32.17 -25.69 -3.86
C ALA A 105 31.17 -24.65 -3.34
N LEU A 106 31.43 -23.36 -3.57
CA LEU A 106 30.50 -22.27 -3.19
C LEU A 106 29.20 -22.30 -3.99
N LYS A 107 29.24 -22.84 -5.21
CA LYS A 107 28.06 -23.00 -6.07
C LYS A 107 27.31 -24.32 -5.82
N ALA A 108 27.81 -25.19 -4.95
CA ALA A 108 27.18 -26.47 -4.69
C ALA A 108 25.87 -26.28 -3.90
N PRO A 109 24.85 -27.14 -4.11
CA PRO A 109 23.60 -27.09 -3.35
C PRO A 109 23.80 -27.14 -1.84
N THR A 110 24.82 -27.87 -1.38
CA THR A 110 25.19 -28.03 0.05
C THR A 110 25.64 -26.73 0.72
N VAL A 111 25.96 -25.68 -0.05
CA VAL A 111 26.23 -24.31 0.47
C VAL A 111 25.08 -23.38 0.15
N ILE A 112 24.61 -23.42 -1.10
CA ILE A 112 23.59 -22.49 -1.60
C ILE A 112 22.30 -22.59 -0.80
N GLN A 113 21.80 -23.81 -0.53
CA GLN A 113 20.52 -24.00 0.14
C GLN A 113 20.56 -23.48 1.59
N PRO A 114 21.52 -23.89 2.44
CA PRO A 114 21.60 -23.35 3.81
C PRO A 114 21.77 -21.84 3.87
N LEU A 115 22.56 -21.28 2.96
CA LEU A 115 22.84 -19.85 2.89
C LEU A 115 21.60 -19.05 2.47
N PHE A 116 20.79 -19.58 1.54
CA PHE A 116 19.52 -18.93 1.16
C PHE A 116 18.48 -18.97 2.27
N ASN A 117 18.41 -20.03 3.09
CA ASN A 117 17.53 -20.08 4.27
C ASN A 117 17.88 -18.98 5.28
N ILE A 118 19.18 -18.79 5.54
CA ILE A 118 19.65 -17.67 6.36
C ILE A 118 19.24 -16.33 5.73
N PHE A 119 19.53 -16.12 4.45
CA PHE A 119 19.24 -14.84 3.78
C PHE A 119 17.76 -14.52 3.68
N LEU A 120 16.91 -15.53 3.53
CA LEU A 120 15.47 -15.40 3.46
C LEU A 120 14.91 -14.71 4.71
N THR A 121 15.50 -14.92 5.87
CA THR A 121 14.95 -14.50 7.17
C THR A 121 15.69 -13.31 7.81
N ILE A 122 16.83 -12.89 7.25
CA ILE A 122 17.51 -11.64 7.66
C ILE A 122 16.57 -10.42 7.65
N PRO A 123 15.79 -10.15 6.59
CA PRO A 123 14.90 -9.00 6.59
C PRO A 123 13.86 -9.06 7.72
N PHE A 124 13.34 -10.25 8.05
CA PHE A 124 12.37 -10.42 9.14
C PHE A 124 12.95 -9.96 10.48
N GLY A 125 14.16 -10.43 10.81
CA GLY A 125 14.88 -10.01 12.01
C GLY A 125 15.11 -8.50 12.07
N PHE A 126 15.45 -7.93 10.92
CA PHE A 126 15.62 -6.49 10.77
C PHE A 126 14.33 -5.73 11.09
N TYR A 127 13.20 -6.09 10.49
CA TYR A 127 11.92 -5.43 10.76
C TYR A 127 11.47 -5.61 12.21
N LEU A 128 11.66 -6.80 12.79
CA LEU A 128 11.29 -7.05 14.18
C LEU A 128 12.03 -6.12 15.14
N HIS A 129 13.33 -5.95 14.97
CA HIS A 129 14.09 -5.06 15.84
C HIS A 129 13.85 -3.59 15.52
N TYR A 130 13.98 -3.21 14.24
CA TYR A 130 13.93 -1.81 13.82
C TYR A 130 12.53 -1.20 13.91
N TYR A 131 11.54 -1.86 13.29
CA TYR A 131 10.20 -1.32 13.12
C TYR A 131 9.26 -1.71 14.26
N PHE A 132 9.28 -2.98 14.65
CA PHE A 132 8.41 -3.49 15.73
C PHE A 132 9.02 -3.36 17.13
N GLN A 133 10.27 -2.90 17.25
CA GLN A 133 10.99 -2.70 18.52
C GLN A 133 10.98 -3.95 19.41
N ARG A 134 11.07 -5.14 18.81
CA ARG A 134 11.14 -6.42 19.54
C ARG A 134 12.53 -6.61 20.15
N SER A 135 12.56 -7.22 21.33
CA SER A 135 13.78 -7.63 22.03
C SER A 135 14.42 -8.86 21.38
N TRP A 136 15.70 -9.11 21.68
CA TRP A 136 16.44 -10.29 21.20
C TRP A 136 15.67 -11.60 21.42
N LYS A 137 15.08 -11.81 22.61
CA LYS A 137 14.30 -13.01 22.92
C LYS A 137 13.04 -13.11 22.07
N GLN A 138 12.34 -11.99 21.87
CA GLN A 138 11.13 -11.96 21.03
C GLN A 138 11.47 -12.22 19.56
N THR A 139 12.55 -11.64 19.05
CA THR A 139 12.99 -11.88 17.68
C THR A 139 13.38 -13.34 17.47
N LEU A 140 14.11 -13.95 18.40
CA LEU A 140 14.43 -15.37 18.36
C LEU A 140 13.18 -16.25 18.24
N VAL A 141 12.22 -16.05 19.16
CA VAL A 141 10.98 -16.83 19.18
C VAL A 141 10.15 -16.60 17.93
N MET A 142 10.00 -15.34 17.49
CA MET A 142 9.20 -15.03 16.30
C MET A 142 9.84 -15.56 15.01
N SER A 143 11.17 -15.52 14.89
CA SER A 143 11.90 -16.10 13.75
C SER A 143 11.77 -17.62 13.72
N PHE A 144 11.85 -18.27 14.88
CA PHE A 144 11.56 -19.70 14.99
C PHE A 144 10.12 -20.02 14.60
N CYS A 145 9.13 -19.26 15.09
CA CYS A 145 7.73 -19.44 14.73
C CYS A 145 7.48 -19.21 13.23
N LEU A 146 8.14 -18.24 12.60
CA LEU A 146 8.05 -18.02 11.15
C LEU A 146 8.60 -19.21 10.38
N SER A 147 9.76 -19.73 10.79
CA SER A 147 10.32 -20.92 10.15
C SER A 147 9.44 -22.14 10.35
N LEU A 148 8.93 -22.34 11.56
CA LEU A 148 8.02 -23.43 11.88
C LEU A 148 6.73 -23.34 11.06
N PHE A 149 6.21 -22.13 10.84
CA PHE A 149 5.06 -21.92 9.97
C PHE A 149 5.33 -22.38 8.54
N PHE A 150 6.50 -22.09 7.96
CA PHE A 150 6.85 -22.58 6.62
C PHE A 150 6.96 -24.10 6.59
N GLU A 151 7.69 -24.69 7.52
CA GLU A 151 7.89 -26.14 7.60
C GLU A 151 6.57 -26.90 7.83
N VAL A 152 5.69 -26.41 8.73
CA VAL A 152 4.37 -27.01 8.97
C VAL A 152 3.46 -26.88 7.75
N THR A 153 3.49 -25.75 7.06
CA THR A 153 2.70 -25.54 5.85
C THR A 153 3.08 -26.55 4.76
N GLN A 154 4.38 -26.83 4.59
CA GLN A 154 4.86 -27.83 3.64
C GLN A 154 4.56 -29.25 4.11
N TYR A 155 4.86 -29.57 5.37
CA TYR A 155 4.69 -30.90 5.96
C TYR A 155 3.25 -31.39 5.90
N THR A 156 2.30 -30.50 6.14
CA THR A 156 0.86 -30.80 6.08
C THR A 156 0.33 -30.85 4.65
N GLY A 157 1.17 -30.66 3.63
CA GLY A 157 0.73 -30.63 2.23
C GLY A 157 -0.22 -29.47 1.95
N LEU A 158 0.14 -28.26 2.41
CA LEU A 158 -0.74 -27.08 2.44
C LEU A 158 -2.06 -27.36 3.18
N TYR A 159 -1.96 -27.83 4.43
CA TYR A 159 -3.14 -28.08 5.28
C TYR A 159 -4.16 -29.06 4.67
N GLY A 160 -3.66 -30.10 4.00
CA GLY A 160 -4.48 -31.17 3.43
C GLY A 160 -4.92 -30.99 1.97
N ILE A 161 -4.42 -29.97 1.25
CA ILE A 161 -4.62 -29.87 -0.20
C ILE A 161 -3.91 -31.02 -0.93
N TYR A 162 -2.74 -31.43 -0.43
CA TYR A 162 -2.01 -32.60 -0.89
C TYR A 162 -2.20 -33.79 0.03
N SER A 163 -2.21 -35.00 -0.54
CA SER A 163 -2.34 -36.28 0.17
C SER A 163 -1.18 -36.56 1.14
N ARG A 164 -0.02 -35.96 0.90
CA ARG A 164 1.19 -36.05 1.73
C ARG A 164 2.06 -34.81 1.56
N SER A 165 3.07 -34.67 2.43
CA SER A 165 4.08 -33.62 2.28
C SER A 165 4.79 -33.72 0.93
N TYR A 166 4.89 -32.59 0.23
CA TYR A 166 5.59 -32.48 -1.05
C TYR A 166 7.04 -31.98 -0.89
N ARG A 167 7.42 -31.54 0.31
CA ARG A 167 8.80 -31.23 0.71
C ARG A 167 9.16 -31.92 2.02
N LEU A 168 10.45 -32.09 2.29
CA LEU A 168 10.92 -32.67 3.52
C LEU A 168 10.79 -31.62 4.63
N PHE A 169 10.13 -31.95 5.75
CA PHE A 169 10.22 -31.11 6.96
C PHE A 169 11.63 -31.19 7.52
N ASP A 170 12.35 -30.09 7.65
CA ASP A 170 13.76 -30.12 8.05
C ASP A 170 14.05 -29.27 9.30
N VAL A 171 14.58 -29.91 10.34
CA VAL A 171 15.04 -29.21 11.55
C VAL A 171 16.19 -28.25 11.23
N ASP A 172 17.02 -28.55 10.23
CA ASP A 172 18.09 -27.64 9.81
C ASP A 172 17.54 -26.33 9.24
N ASP A 173 16.42 -26.39 8.52
CA ASP A 173 15.76 -25.21 7.99
C ASP A 173 15.23 -24.33 9.13
N LEU A 174 14.69 -24.93 10.20
CA LEU A 174 14.33 -24.20 11.42
C LEU A 174 15.53 -23.47 12.05
N ILE A 175 16.67 -24.15 12.16
CA ILE A 175 17.89 -23.60 12.76
C ILE A 175 18.43 -22.45 11.90
N LEU A 176 18.56 -22.67 10.59
CA LEU A 176 19.15 -21.72 9.65
C LEU A 176 18.28 -20.48 9.46
N ASN A 177 16.97 -20.64 9.32
CA ASN A 177 16.02 -19.53 9.26
C ASN A 177 15.98 -18.74 10.58
N THR A 178 16.07 -19.43 11.73
CA THR A 178 16.17 -18.74 13.02
C THR A 178 17.47 -17.95 13.12
N ALA A 179 18.60 -18.53 12.70
CA ALA A 179 19.90 -17.87 12.67
C ALA A 179 19.90 -16.64 11.74
N GLY A 180 19.27 -16.74 10.56
CA GLY A 180 19.08 -15.60 9.65
C GLY A 180 18.29 -14.46 10.30
N GLY A 181 17.18 -14.78 10.99
CA GLY A 181 16.45 -13.80 11.80
C GLY A 181 17.32 -13.12 12.86
N MET A 182 18.18 -13.87 13.54
CA MET A 182 19.09 -13.29 14.54
C MET A 182 20.20 -12.44 13.91
N LEU A 183 20.72 -12.82 12.74
CA LEU A 183 21.64 -11.99 11.98
C LEU A 183 20.99 -10.66 11.58
N GLY A 184 19.74 -10.69 11.11
CA GLY A 184 18.95 -9.49 10.83
C GLY A 184 18.79 -8.57 12.04
N TYR A 185 18.54 -9.15 13.22
CA TYR A 185 18.48 -8.41 14.48
C TYR A 185 19.80 -7.66 14.78
N TRP A 186 20.95 -8.34 14.67
CA TRP A 186 22.24 -7.74 14.96
C TRP A 186 22.67 -6.69 13.92
N LEU A 187 22.40 -6.95 12.63
CA LEU A 187 22.65 -5.98 11.55
C LEU A 187 21.91 -4.67 11.78
N THR A 188 20.72 -4.75 12.36
CA THR A 188 19.93 -3.57 12.71
C THR A 188 20.64 -2.67 13.72
N GLY A 189 21.33 -3.25 14.71
CA GLY A 189 22.10 -2.46 15.68
C GLY A 189 23.17 -1.57 15.02
N GLY A 190 23.77 -2.03 13.93
CA GLY A 190 24.70 -1.24 13.11
C GLY A 190 23.99 -0.16 12.28
N LEU A 191 22.87 -0.52 11.63
CA LEU A 191 22.12 0.36 10.72
C LEU A 191 21.22 1.39 11.44
N ALA A 192 20.83 1.14 12.69
CA ALA A 192 19.97 2.02 13.49
C ALA A 192 20.58 3.42 13.71
N LYS A 193 21.89 3.58 13.54
CA LYS A 193 22.58 4.88 13.59
C LYS A 193 22.30 5.76 12.37
N ILE A 194 21.97 5.15 11.23
CA ILE A 194 21.72 5.82 9.95
C ILE A 194 20.22 5.99 9.72
N LEU A 195 19.43 5.03 10.21
CA LEU A 195 18.01 4.95 9.95
C LEU A 195 17.15 5.86 10.86
N PRO A 196 16.04 6.43 10.36
CA PRO A 196 15.19 7.32 11.15
C PRO A 196 14.49 6.62 12.33
N THR A 197 14.69 7.12 13.54
CA THR A 197 13.97 6.64 14.73
C THR A 197 12.47 6.95 14.65
N LYS A 198 11.63 6.03 15.14
CA LYS A 198 10.17 6.16 15.17
C LYS A 198 9.70 7.45 15.83
N GLU A 199 10.36 7.87 16.91
CA GLU A 199 10.02 9.08 17.68
C GLU A 199 10.26 10.35 16.86
N ARG A 200 11.41 10.46 16.19
CA ARG A 200 11.72 11.61 15.29
C ARG A 200 10.75 11.68 14.11
N VAL A 201 10.45 10.53 13.52
CA VAL A 201 9.54 10.41 12.38
C VAL A 201 8.11 10.79 12.76
N GLN A 202 7.65 10.38 13.95
CA GLN A 202 6.35 10.75 14.50
C GLN A 202 6.29 12.22 14.94
N ALA A 203 7.31 12.73 15.62
CA ALA A 203 7.38 14.13 16.01
C ALA A 203 7.36 15.06 14.79
N HIS A 204 8.03 14.67 13.70
CA HIS A 204 7.98 15.38 12.44
C HIS A 204 6.60 15.29 11.76
N ALA A 205 5.93 14.15 11.84
CA ALA A 205 4.57 13.99 11.29
C ALA A 205 3.53 14.81 12.08
N LEU A 206 3.65 14.84 13.41
CA LEU A 206 2.77 15.60 14.31
C LEU A 206 3.00 17.11 14.20
N SER A 207 4.25 17.57 14.11
CA SER A 207 4.57 19.01 13.92
C SER A 207 4.09 19.54 12.56
N HIS A 208 3.87 18.65 11.60
CA HIS A 208 3.34 18.95 10.28
C HIS A 208 1.85 18.57 10.13
N SER A 209 1.17 18.15 11.20
CA SER A 209 -0.26 17.77 11.23
C SER A 209 -1.22 18.96 11.11
N HIS A 210 -0.72 20.16 10.78
CA HIS A 210 -1.55 21.33 10.48
C HIS A 210 -2.25 21.24 9.12
N SER A 211 -1.93 20.24 8.28
CA SER A 211 -2.69 19.95 7.06
C SER A 211 -3.98 19.20 7.39
N ILE A 212 -5.11 19.69 6.87
CA ILE A 212 -6.39 18.99 6.98
C ILE A 212 -6.28 17.62 6.32
N SER A 213 -6.63 16.57 7.06
CA SER A 213 -6.73 15.21 6.55
C SER A 213 -7.57 15.12 5.27
N ALA A 214 -7.07 14.38 4.28
CA ALA A 214 -7.81 14.07 3.06
C ALA A 214 -9.18 13.44 3.35
N ILE A 215 -9.32 12.69 4.45
CA ILE A 215 -10.60 12.13 4.89
C ILE A 215 -11.58 13.25 5.22
N ARG A 216 -11.18 14.28 5.98
CA ARG A 216 -12.07 15.42 6.29
C ARG A 216 -12.50 16.17 5.03
N ARG A 217 -11.57 16.37 4.08
CA ARG A 217 -11.87 17.00 2.78
C ARG A 217 -12.85 16.17 1.96
N LEU A 218 -12.65 14.86 1.89
CA LEU A 218 -13.52 13.93 1.18
C LEU A 218 -14.90 13.84 1.83
N THR A 219 -14.98 13.81 3.16
CA THR A 219 -16.25 13.85 3.90
C THR A 219 -17.03 15.13 3.61
N ALA A 220 -16.37 16.29 3.59
CA ALA A 220 -17.03 17.54 3.20
C ALA A 220 -17.59 17.48 1.78
N LEU A 221 -16.78 17.00 0.83
CA LEU A 221 -17.18 16.83 -0.57
C LEU A 221 -18.39 15.88 -0.72
N ILE A 222 -18.36 14.72 -0.06
CA ILE A 222 -19.46 13.74 -0.12
C ILE A 222 -20.75 14.35 0.42
N ILE A 223 -20.69 15.07 1.54
CA ILE A 223 -21.86 15.73 2.11
C ILE A 223 -22.41 16.78 1.13
N ASP A 224 -21.53 17.61 0.57
CA ASP A 224 -21.91 18.64 -0.39
C ASP A 224 -22.56 18.04 -1.64
N LEU A 225 -22.03 16.93 -2.17
CA LEU A 225 -22.63 16.20 -3.29
C LEU A 225 -23.99 15.60 -2.94
N ILE A 226 -24.15 14.99 -1.76
CA ILE A 226 -25.45 14.47 -1.30
C ILE A 226 -26.49 15.59 -1.24
N LEU A 227 -26.13 16.76 -0.72
CA LEU A 227 -27.05 17.90 -0.63
C LEU A 227 -27.46 18.40 -2.01
N ILE A 228 -26.53 18.49 -2.97
CA ILE A 228 -26.84 18.84 -4.35
C ILE A 228 -27.78 17.80 -4.97
N SER A 229 -27.47 16.51 -4.85
CA SER A 229 -28.29 15.43 -5.41
C SER A 229 -29.69 15.36 -4.78
N LEU A 230 -29.81 15.63 -3.48
CA LEU A 230 -31.11 15.65 -2.80
C LEU A 230 -31.96 16.83 -3.26
N LEU A 231 -31.36 18.02 -3.44
CA LEU A 231 -32.07 19.17 -3.98
C LEU A 231 -32.48 18.94 -5.44
N ASP A 232 -31.59 18.37 -6.26
CA ASP A 232 -31.86 18.00 -7.64
C ASP A 232 -33.04 17.01 -7.73
N LEU A 233 -33.05 15.97 -6.88
CA LEU A 233 -34.13 14.98 -6.79
C LEU A 233 -35.47 15.63 -6.40
N ILE A 234 -35.48 16.54 -5.41
CA ILE A 234 -36.72 17.22 -5.00
C ILE A 234 -37.27 18.05 -6.17
N ILE A 235 -36.43 18.82 -6.83
CA ILE A 235 -36.86 19.66 -7.96
C ILE A 235 -37.30 18.79 -9.14
N SER A 236 -36.61 17.69 -9.42
CA SER A 236 -36.97 16.79 -10.51
C SER A 236 -38.31 16.13 -10.27
N LEU A 237 -38.62 15.72 -9.02
CA LEU A 237 -39.93 15.20 -8.65
C LEU A 237 -41.05 16.24 -8.78
N MET A 238 -40.78 17.51 -8.48
CA MET A 238 -41.75 18.59 -8.59
C MET A 238 -42.00 19.05 -10.02
N THR A 239 -40.96 19.08 -10.86
CA THR A 239 -41.02 19.62 -12.23
C THR A 239 -41.16 18.53 -13.29
N ASN A 240 -40.99 17.26 -12.91
CA ASN A 240 -40.88 16.10 -13.79
C ASN A 240 -39.82 16.29 -14.90
N ARG A 241 -38.73 16.98 -14.57
CA ARG A 241 -37.60 17.25 -15.48
C ARG A 241 -36.29 16.97 -14.76
N HIS A 242 -35.43 16.21 -15.43
CA HIS A 242 -34.02 16.11 -15.07
C HIS A 242 -33.23 16.98 -16.04
N ASP A 243 -32.70 18.08 -15.55
CA ASP A 243 -31.92 19.03 -16.33
C ASP A 243 -30.63 19.36 -15.59
N TRP A 244 -29.50 19.23 -16.29
CA TRP A 244 -28.18 19.58 -15.77
C TRP A 244 -28.11 21.05 -15.31
N VAL A 245 -28.96 21.92 -15.88
CA VAL A 245 -29.12 23.32 -15.44
C VAL A 245 -29.56 23.40 -13.98
N ILE A 246 -30.47 22.53 -13.54
CA ILE A 246 -30.96 22.49 -12.15
C ILE A 246 -29.82 22.12 -11.21
N THR A 247 -29.01 21.11 -11.59
CA THR A 247 -27.85 20.68 -10.81
C THR A 247 -26.81 21.81 -10.67
N ILE A 248 -26.57 22.59 -11.74
CA ILE A 248 -25.67 23.76 -11.70
C ILE A 248 -26.22 24.84 -10.76
N ILE A 249 -27.52 25.14 -10.83
CA ILE A 249 -28.16 26.12 -9.95
C ILE A 249 -28.06 25.65 -8.49
N ALA A 250 -28.34 24.37 -8.22
CA ALA A 250 -28.21 23.77 -6.89
C ALA A 250 -26.78 23.88 -6.35
N TRP A 251 -25.77 23.54 -7.17
CA TRP A 251 -24.37 23.71 -6.81
C TRP A 251 -24.00 25.17 -6.52
N PHE A 252 -24.50 26.11 -7.31
CA PHE A 252 -24.24 27.54 -7.09
C PHE A 252 -24.85 28.03 -5.76
N ILE A 253 -26.09 27.65 -5.48
CA ILE A 253 -26.81 28.06 -4.27
C ILE A 253 -26.23 27.40 -3.00
N LEU A 254 -25.94 26.11 -3.05
CA LEU A 254 -25.52 25.34 -1.88
C LEU A 254 -24.03 25.45 -1.57
N ILE A 255 -23.19 25.66 -2.58
CA ILE A 255 -21.72 25.64 -2.43
C ILE A 255 -21.13 27.03 -2.66
N ILE A 256 -21.31 27.61 -3.86
CA ILE A 256 -20.64 28.86 -4.22
C ILE A 256 -21.05 30.02 -3.31
N ILE A 257 -22.36 30.22 -3.10
CA ILE A 257 -22.86 31.32 -2.27
C ILE A 257 -22.31 31.17 -0.83
N PRO A 258 -22.50 30.04 -0.12
CA PRO A 258 -21.96 29.88 1.23
C PRO A 258 -20.45 30.00 1.32
N GLU A 259 -19.70 29.45 0.36
CA GLU A 259 -18.24 29.58 0.36
C GLU A 259 -17.77 31.02 0.13
N VAL A 260 -18.45 31.81 -0.72
CA VAL A 260 -18.07 33.21 -0.94
C VAL A 260 -18.33 34.04 0.32
N PHE A 261 -19.51 33.93 0.93
CA PHE A 261 -19.89 34.74 2.08
C PHE A 261 -19.26 34.25 3.38
N PHE A 262 -19.30 32.96 3.66
CA PHE A 262 -18.87 32.36 4.93
C PHE A 262 -17.54 31.62 4.86
N GLN A 263 -16.92 31.51 3.68
CA GLN A 263 -15.67 30.77 3.45
C GLN A 263 -15.79 29.27 3.73
N ARG A 264 -17.02 28.73 3.69
CA ARG A 264 -17.31 27.32 3.94
C ARG A 264 -18.64 26.91 3.31
N SER A 265 -18.70 25.69 2.81
CA SER A 265 -19.96 25.00 2.51
C SER A 265 -20.56 24.34 3.76
N ILE A 266 -21.73 23.73 3.61
CA ILE A 266 -22.39 22.97 4.68
C ILE A 266 -21.54 21.75 5.06
N GLY A 267 -21.02 21.01 4.07
CA GLY A 267 -20.12 19.89 4.31
C GLY A 267 -18.85 20.32 5.05
N MET A 268 -18.24 21.44 4.65
CA MET A 268 -17.08 21.98 5.35
C MET A 268 -17.37 22.39 6.80
N GLN A 269 -18.57 22.93 7.05
CA GLN A 269 -18.99 23.30 8.39
C GLN A 269 -19.07 22.08 9.32
N LEU A 270 -19.62 20.96 8.85
CA LEU A 270 -19.75 19.73 9.63
C LEU A 270 -18.41 19.12 10.02
N VAL A 271 -17.41 19.23 9.15
CA VAL A 271 -16.05 18.73 9.45
C VAL A 271 -15.12 19.81 9.99
N ASN A 272 -15.62 21.01 10.36
CA ASN A 272 -14.85 22.11 10.94
C ASN A 272 -13.66 22.62 10.09
N ILE A 273 -13.88 22.78 8.78
CA ILE A 273 -12.88 23.33 7.84
C ILE A 273 -13.41 24.58 7.14
N ARG A 274 -12.51 25.38 6.58
CA ARG A 274 -12.84 26.58 5.80
C ARG A 274 -11.82 26.85 4.70
N VAL A 275 -12.28 27.52 3.64
CA VAL A 275 -11.44 28.06 2.57
C VAL A 275 -10.75 29.32 3.06
N VAL A 276 -9.46 29.47 2.74
CA VAL A 276 -8.66 30.67 2.99
C VAL A 276 -7.81 30.98 1.77
N ASP A 277 -7.23 32.18 1.73
CA ASP A 277 -6.19 32.52 0.76
C ASP A 277 -4.89 31.75 1.08
N LYS A 278 -3.95 31.69 0.13
CA LYS A 278 -2.61 31.09 0.31
C LYS A 278 -1.81 31.63 1.49
N PHE A 279 -2.18 32.80 2.02
CA PHE A 279 -1.57 33.45 3.19
C PHE A 279 -2.36 33.22 4.49
N GLY A 280 -3.47 32.48 4.46
CA GLY A 280 -4.33 32.21 5.63
C GLY A 280 -5.39 33.29 5.93
N HIS A 281 -5.48 34.33 5.09
CA HIS A 281 -6.52 35.36 5.18
C HIS A 281 -7.83 34.92 4.51
N ARG A 282 -8.88 35.73 4.62
CA ARG A 282 -10.15 35.52 3.89
C ARG A 282 -9.89 35.51 2.38
N ALA A 283 -10.33 34.47 1.68
CA ALA A 283 -10.17 34.39 0.23
C ALA A 283 -11.13 35.37 -0.46
N LYS A 284 -10.64 36.01 -1.53
CA LYS A 284 -11.47 36.88 -2.37
C LYS A 284 -12.50 36.03 -3.14
N TRP A 285 -13.70 36.57 -3.34
CA TRP A 285 -14.84 35.86 -3.94
C TRP A 285 -14.50 35.17 -5.28
N TYR A 286 -13.76 35.84 -6.17
CA TYR A 286 -13.39 35.29 -7.47
C TYR A 286 -12.43 34.10 -7.36
N ARG A 287 -11.56 34.06 -6.33
CA ARG A 287 -10.68 32.91 -6.08
C ARG A 287 -11.47 31.70 -5.60
N VAL A 288 -12.50 31.92 -4.78
CA VAL A 288 -13.41 30.88 -4.33
C VAL A 288 -14.22 30.31 -5.49
N ILE A 289 -14.75 31.16 -6.37
CA ILE A 289 -15.45 30.70 -7.58
C ILE A 289 -14.50 29.88 -8.46
N TRP A 290 -13.30 30.40 -8.74
CA TRP A 290 -12.33 29.70 -9.59
C TRP A 290 -11.88 28.37 -8.99
N ARG A 291 -11.64 28.31 -7.68
CA ARG A 291 -11.37 27.07 -6.93
C ARG A 291 -12.46 26.01 -7.19
N ASN A 292 -13.72 26.40 -7.08
CA ASN A 292 -14.85 25.49 -7.24
C ASN A 292 -15.09 25.08 -8.70
N VAL A 293 -14.88 25.99 -9.66
CA VAL A 293 -14.91 25.62 -11.09
C VAL A 293 -13.87 24.55 -11.40
N LEU A 294 -12.66 24.66 -10.83
CA LEU A 294 -11.62 23.63 -11.00
C LEU A 294 -11.97 22.33 -10.25
N ALA A 295 -12.43 22.43 -8.99
CA ALA A 295 -12.68 21.26 -8.15
C ALA A 295 -13.95 20.48 -8.52
N TYR A 296 -15.07 21.17 -8.77
CA TYR A 296 -16.35 20.54 -9.13
C TYR A 296 -16.55 20.51 -10.64
N GLY A 297 -16.30 21.62 -11.33
CA GLY A 297 -16.57 21.75 -12.77
C GLY A 297 -15.62 20.92 -13.64
N VAL A 298 -14.31 21.09 -13.49
CA VAL A 298 -13.32 20.37 -14.32
C VAL A 298 -13.27 18.89 -13.95
N ILE A 299 -13.12 18.55 -12.65
CA ILE A 299 -13.07 17.14 -12.23
C ILE A 299 -14.39 16.44 -12.54
N GLY A 300 -15.53 17.05 -12.16
CA GLY A 300 -16.85 16.49 -12.42
C GLY A 300 -17.16 16.39 -13.91
N GLY A 301 -16.76 17.38 -14.71
CA GLY A 301 -16.93 17.36 -16.16
C GLY A 301 -16.10 16.28 -16.84
N ILE A 302 -14.85 16.05 -16.42
CA ILE A 302 -14.02 14.94 -16.92
C ILE A 302 -14.65 13.60 -16.55
N PHE A 303 -15.13 13.46 -15.31
CA PHE A 303 -15.81 12.24 -14.85
C PHE A 303 -17.09 11.96 -15.64
N PHE A 304 -17.94 12.98 -15.82
CA PHE A 304 -19.15 12.88 -16.63
C PHE A 304 -18.84 12.53 -18.10
N THR A 305 -17.85 13.19 -18.69
CA THR A 305 -17.40 12.89 -20.07
C THR A 305 -16.95 11.44 -20.20
N ASN A 306 -16.21 10.93 -19.20
CA ASN A 306 -15.77 9.54 -19.18
C ASN A 306 -16.96 8.56 -19.13
N LEU A 307 -17.97 8.84 -18.30
CA LEU A 307 -19.21 8.04 -18.25
C LEU A 307 -19.98 8.05 -19.58
N VAL A 308 -20.12 9.21 -20.20
CA VAL A 308 -20.79 9.34 -21.52
C VAL A 308 -20.02 8.56 -22.58
N LEU A 309 -18.69 8.67 -22.63
CA LEU A 309 -17.86 7.91 -23.58
C LEU A 309 -17.96 6.39 -23.35
N LEU A 310 -17.99 5.95 -22.10
CA LEU A 310 -18.21 4.55 -21.75
C LEU A 310 -19.57 4.05 -22.24
N GLN A 311 -20.64 4.84 -22.05
CA GLN A 311 -21.96 4.50 -22.56
C GLN A 311 -21.97 4.43 -24.10
N LEU A 312 -21.36 5.42 -24.77
CA LEU A 312 -21.26 5.46 -26.23
C LEU A 312 -20.48 4.26 -26.79
N SER A 313 -19.47 3.76 -26.07
CA SER A 313 -18.69 2.59 -26.50
C SER A 313 -19.55 1.34 -26.73
N GLY A 314 -20.72 1.24 -26.09
CA GLY A 314 -21.66 0.15 -26.28
C GLY A 314 -22.68 0.36 -27.41
N THR A 315 -22.74 1.55 -28.01
CA THR A 315 -23.81 1.92 -28.97
C THR A 315 -23.32 2.38 -30.33
N VAL A 316 -22.07 2.85 -30.44
CA VAL A 316 -21.53 3.39 -31.71
C VAL A 316 -21.03 2.29 -32.67
N PRO A 317 -20.95 2.56 -33.99
CA PRO A 317 -20.33 1.66 -34.95
C PRO A 317 -18.84 1.42 -34.67
N GLU A 318 -18.33 0.23 -35.03
CA GLU A 318 -16.93 -0.16 -34.80
C GLU A 318 -15.91 0.85 -35.36
N SER A 319 -16.23 1.52 -36.48
CA SER A 319 -15.35 2.50 -37.11
C SER A 319 -15.05 3.73 -36.24
N GLN A 320 -15.92 4.06 -35.28
CA GLN A 320 -15.76 5.19 -34.36
C GLN A 320 -15.21 4.76 -32.99
N LEU A 321 -15.16 3.45 -32.73
CA LEU A 321 -14.85 2.90 -31.42
C LEU A 321 -13.42 3.25 -30.98
N THR A 322 -12.46 3.25 -31.91
CA THR A 322 -11.06 3.63 -31.64
C THR A 322 -10.96 5.04 -31.07
N MET A 323 -11.71 6.00 -31.60
CA MET A 323 -11.69 7.39 -31.11
C MET A 323 -12.28 7.49 -29.70
N ILE A 324 -13.35 6.74 -29.41
CA ILE A 324 -13.97 6.70 -28.08
C ILE A 324 -13.01 6.07 -27.06
N TRP A 325 -12.33 4.98 -27.40
CA TRP A 325 -11.33 4.37 -26.52
C TRP A 325 -10.18 5.33 -26.19
N TRP A 326 -9.70 6.10 -27.18
CA TRP A 326 -8.71 7.16 -26.92
C TRP A 326 -9.26 8.25 -25.98
N GLY A 327 -10.52 8.66 -26.16
CA GLY A 327 -11.18 9.60 -25.26
C GLY A 327 -11.30 9.08 -23.82
N ILE A 328 -11.68 7.81 -23.65
CA ILE A 328 -11.74 7.13 -22.35
C ILE A 328 -10.35 7.08 -21.73
N LEU A 329 -9.33 6.68 -22.48
CA LEU A 329 -7.95 6.61 -22.01
C LEU A 329 -7.46 7.98 -21.52
N ILE A 330 -7.67 9.04 -22.30
CA ILE A 330 -7.24 10.40 -21.96
C ILE A 330 -7.96 10.90 -20.71
N THR A 331 -9.28 10.79 -20.66
CA THR A 331 -10.07 11.24 -19.50
C THR A 331 -9.73 10.45 -18.24
N THR A 332 -9.50 9.13 -18.36
CA THR A 332 -9.05 8.28 -17.26
C THR A 332 -7.66 8.68 -16.76
N LEU A 333 -6.73 8.99 -17.67
CA LEU A 333 -5.39 9.47 -17.31
C LEU A 333 -5.46 10.82 -16.56
N LEU A 334 -6.33 11.74 -16.99
CA LEU A 334 -6.54 13.01 -16.28
C LEU A 334 -7.12 12.79 -14.88
N LEU A 335 -8.10 11.89 -14.72
CA LEU A 335 -8.63 11.51 -13.40
C LEU A 335 -7.56 10.85 -12.53
N LEU A 336 -6.68 10.04 -13.11
CA LEU A 336 -5.54 9.45 -12.40
C LEU A 336 -4.58 10.53 -11.90
N LEU A 337 -4.30 11.58 -12.68
CA LEU A 337 -3.48 12.71 -12.22
C LEU A 337 -4.13 13.45 -11.05
N VAL A 338 -5.44 13.66 -11.08
CA VAL A 338 -6.21 14.22 -9.95
C VAL A 338 -6.11 13.32 -8.71
N PHE A 339 -6.25 12.01 -8.91
CA PHE A 339 -6.12 11.03 -7.82
C PHE A 339 -4.70 11.03 -7.24
N VAL A 340 -3.66 11.07 -8.07
CA VAL A 340 -2.27 11.19 -7.64
C VAL A 340 -2.05 12.49 -6.87
N ASP A 341 -2.62 13.61 -7.32
CA ASP A 341 -2.54 14.89 -6.61
C ASP A 341 -3.20 14.82 -5.21
N LEU A 342 -4.34 14.15 -5.08
CA LEU A 342 -5.02 13.89 -3.81
C LEU A 342 -4.23 12.92 -2.91
N LEU A 343 -3.59 11.91 -3.49
CA LEU A 343 -2.66 11.04 -2.77
C LEU A 343 -1.46 11.85 -2.26
N ILE A 344 -0.86 12.70 -3.10
CA ILE A 344 0.26 13.56 -2.68
C ILE A 344 -0.18 14.46 -1.53
N ASP A 345 -1.36 15.09 -1.58
CA ASP A 345 -1.94 15.88 -0.47
C ASP A 345 -2.05 15.05 0.82
N SER A 346 -2.54 13.81 0.70
CA SER A 346 -2.69 12.89 1.83
C SER A 346 -1.37 12.55 2.52
N PHE A 347 -0.25 12.64 1.80
CA PHE A 347 1.08 12.32 2.33
C PHE A 347 1.97 13.55 2.57
N ALA A 348 1.72 14.69 1.92
CA ALA A 348 2.55 15.88 1.96
C ALA A 348 1.79 17.04 2.60
N SER A 349 2.12 17.32 3.86
CA SER A 349 1.49 18.34 4.71
C SER A 349 1.55 19.80 4.22
N ARG A 350 2.35 20.09 3.19
CA ARG A 350 2.44 21.43 2.57
C ARG A 350 2.00 21.42 1.11
N HIS A 351 1.59 20.26 0.59
CA HIS A 351 1.07 20.18 -0.75
C HIS A 351 -0.29 20.89 -0.77
N ARG A 352 -0.51 21.60 -1.86
CA ARG A 352 -1.81 22.16 -2.18
C ARG A 352 -2.30 21.44 -3.40
N LEU A 353 -3.54 20.98 -3.32
CA LEU A 353 -4.23 20.36 -4.43
C LEU A 353 -4.15 21.28 -5.65
N PHE A 354 -4.14 20.72 -6.86
CA PHE A 354 -3.94 21.47 -8.09
C PHE A 354 -4.93 22.64 -8.20
N PHE A 355 -6.19 22.43 -7.80
CA PHE A 355 -7.22 23.46 -7.81
C PHE A 355 -7.00 24.54 -6.75
N GLU A 356 -6.41 24.22 -5.60
CA GLU A 356 -6.01 25.19 -4.58
C GLU A 356 -4.82 26.02 -5.06
N ARG A 357 -3.84 25.36 -5.70
CA ARG A 357 -2.65 26.01 -6.26
C ARG A 357 -3.00 27.00 -7.37
N LEU A 358 -3.84 26.58 -8.33
CA LEU A 358 -4.26 27.41 -9.47
C LEU A 358 -5.20 28.55 -9.05
N SER A 359 -6.03 28.35 -8.03
CA SER A 359 -6.89 29.42 -7.50
C SER A 359 -6.21 30.32 -6.47
N GLY A 360 -5.02 29.95 -6.01
CA GLY A 360 -4.33 30.64 -4.93
C GLY A 360 -5.07 30.53 -3.60
N THR A 361 -5.83 29.47 -3.38
CA THR A 361 -6.57 29.20 -2.13
C THR A 361 -5.89 28.10 -1.32
N ASP A 362 -6.37 27.88 -0.12
CA ASP A 362 -5.95 26.81 0.79
C ASP A 362 -7.16 26.44 1.67
N THR A 363 -7.10 25.31 2.36
CA THR A 363 -8.15 24.90 3.31
C THR A 363 -7.54 24.75 4.70
N LYS A 364 -8.12 25.41 5.72
CA LYS A 364 -7.64 25.37 7.11
C LYS A 364 -8.69 24.91 8.12
N ALA A 365 -8.23 24.30 9.22
CA ALA A 365 -9.09 23.94 10.33
C ALA A 365 -9.61 25.21 11.03
N LYS A 366 -10.84 25.14 11.56
CA LYS A 366 -11.47 26.28 12.25
C LYS A 366 -10.76 26.66 13.56
N THR A 367 -10.08 25.72 14.21
CA THR A 367 -9.50 25.87 15.57
C THR A 367 -8.13 26.55 15.62
N ASP A 368 -7.48 26.85 14.49
CA ASP A 368 -6.11 27.41 14.46
C ASP A 368 -5.99 28.86 14.99
N HIS A 369 -7.07 29.47 15.48
CA HIS A 369 -7.04 30.81 16.09
C HIS A 369 -6.99 30.82 17.62
N LEU A 370 -7.07 29.67 18.30
CA LEU A 370 -7.10 29.63 19.76
C LEU A 370 -5.73 29.50 20.45
N PHE A 371 -4.64 29.31 19.70
CA PHE A 371 -3.29 29.15 20.28
C PHE A 371 -2.33 30.33 20.07
N ASN A 372 -2.81 31.45 19.52
CA ASN A 372 -2.01 32.69 19.36
C ASN A 372 -2.67 33.87 20.09
N ARG A 373 -2.86 33.75 21.40
CA ARG A 373 -3.04 34.89 22.30
C ARG A 373 -2.24 34.70 23.57
#